data_AF-Q8FU40-F1
#
_entry.id   AF-Q8FU40-F1
#
_cell.length_a   1.000
_cell.length_b   1.000
_cell.length_c   1.000
_cell.angle_alpha   90.00
_cell.angle_beta   90.00
_cell.angle_gamma   90.00
#
_symmetry.space_group_name_H-M   'P 1'
#
loop_
_entity.id
_entity.type
_entity.pdbx_description
1 polymer ?
#
loop_
_entity_poly.entity_id
_entity_poly.type
_entity_poly.pdbx_seq_one_letter_code
_entity_poly.pdbx_strand_id
1 'polypeptide(L)'
;MTERPNVLVLKTSDGKPSEGSNPSVSADRDPVHAGERGFFYGGDMTDILHTLTVDGEDYSFTWPAGMTLLDALLAADLPAHYSCMEGHCGTSQCTLTGGRSHMLRNDVLSRYEIEQENQVLACQAIRDEEGPYHCSFDD
;
A
#
# COMPACT_ATOMS: atom_id res chain seq x y z
N MET A 1 -15.50 -20.24 2.02
CA MET A 1 -14.14 -20.55 1.54
C MET A 1 -13.72 -19.34 0.74
N THR A 2 -13.16 -18.34 1.40
CA THR A 2 -12.96 -17.01 0.80
C THR A 2 -11.58 -16.98 0.16
N GLU A 3 -11.53 -17.02 -1.17
CA GLU A 3 -10.31 -16.72 -1.91
C GLU A 3 -9.98 -15.24 -1.68
N ARG A 4 -8.79 -14.99 -1.12
CA ARG A 4 -8.26 -13.65 -0.84
C ARG A 4 -8.21 -12.86 -2.15
N PRO A 5 -8.57 -11.56 -2.19
CA PRO A 5 -8.31 -10.74 -3.36
C PRO A 5 -6.81 -10.75 -3.65
N ASN A 6 -6.43 -11.13 -4.88
CA ASN A 6 -5.05 -11.20 -5.32
C ASN A 6 -4.47 -9.79 -5.43
N VAL A 7 -3.99 -9.25 -4.31
CA VAL A 7 -2.95 -8.23 -4.38
C VAL A 7 -1.71 -8.93 -4.88
N LEU A 8 -1.27 -8.57 -6.09
CA LEU A 8 -0.07 -9.11 -6.68
C LEU A 8 1.14 -8.51 -5.97
N VAL A 9 1.53 -9.11 -4.85
CA VAL A 9 2.79 -8.81 -4.19
C VAL A 9 3.89 -9.51 -4.97
N LEU A 10 4.50 -8.79 -5.91
CA LEU A 10 5.76 -9.23 -6.49
C LEU A 10 6.86 -8.81 -5.53
N LYS A 11 7.49 -9.79 -4.86
CA LYS A 11 8.84 -9.59 -4.34
C LYS A 11 9.72 -9.39 -5.55
N THR A 12 10.31 -8.21 -5.70
CA THR A 12 11.27 -7.97 -6.78
C THR A 12 12.60 -8.60 -6.37
N SER A 13 12.65 -9.93 -6.40
CA SER A 13 13.90 -10.67 -6.34
C SER A 13 14.59 -10.52 -7.69
N ASP A 14 15.80 -9.98 -7.71
CA ASP A 14 16.72 -10.12 -8.84
C ASP A 14 16.77 -11.60 -9.31
N GLY A 15 16.13 -11.89 -10.44
CA GLY A 15 16.43 -13.00 -11.36
C GLY A 15 15.96 -14.44 -11.01
N LYS A 16 14.90 -14.91 -11.70
CA LYS A 16 14.84 -16.06 -12.66
C LYS A 16 13.46 -16.78 -12.67
N PRO A 17 12.89 -17.21 -13.83
CA PRO A 17 11.52 -17.74 -13.91
C PRO A 17 11.47 -19.27 -13.74
N SER A 18 10.36 -19.79 -13.20
CA SER A 18 9.98 -21.19 -13.39
C SER A 18 8.46 -21.35 -13.54
N GLU A 19 8.12 -22.27 -14.43
CA GLU A 19 6.82 -22.47 -15.10
C GLU A 19 5.73 -23.09 -14.20
N GLY A 20 4.51 -22.58 -14.38
CA GLY A 20 3.28 -23.33 -14.68
C GLY A 20 2.81 -24.48 -13.79
N SER A 21 1.55 -24.39 -13.32
CA SER A 21 0.49 -25.37 -13.63
C SER A 21 -0.86 -24.95 -13.02
N ASN A 22 -1.90 -24.88 -13.84
CA ASN A 22 -3.32 -24.84 -13.45
C ASN A 22 -3.76 -26.19 -12.86
N PRO A 23 -4.86 -26.23 -12.08
CA PRO A 23 -6.12 -26.70 -12.68
C PRO A 23 -7.41 -26.04 -12.16
N SER A 24 -8.22 -25.59 -13.12
CA SER A 24 -9.68 -25.78 -13.31
C SER A 24 -10.64 -26.14 -12.16
N VAL A 25 -11.74 -25.35 -12.14
CA VAL A 25 -13.19 -25.66 -11.97
C VAL A 25 -13.80 -25.89 -10.57
N SER A 26 -14.79 -25.05 -10.19
CA SER A 26 -16.24 -25.32 -10.37
C SER A 26 -17.09 -24.31 -9.58
N ALA A 27 -18.13 -23.78 -10.23
CA ALA A 27 -19.15 -22.92 -9.63
C ALA A 27 -20.28 -23.75 -9.00
N ASP A 28 -20.85 -23.31 -7.87
CA ASP A 28 -22.29 -23.51 -7.56
C ASP A 28 -22.74 -22.72 -6.30
N ARG A 29 -23.81 -21.93 -6.47
CA ARG A 29 -24.95 -21.64 -5.56
C ARG A 29 -24.87 -20.63 -4.40
N ASP A 30 -25.37 -19.43 -4.72
CA ASP A 30 -26.55 -18.72 -4.13
C ASP A 30 -26.60 -18.23 -2.65
N PRO A 31 -27.38 -17.15 -2.36
CA PRO A 31 -26.94 -15.99 -1.59
C PRO A 31 -27.69 -15.74 -0.28
N VAL A 32 -27.09 -15.03 0.70
CA VAL A 32 -27.84 -14.32 1.76
C VAL A 32 -27.11 -13.06 2.26
N HIS A 33 -27.90 -12.00 2.40
CA HIS A 33 -27.61 -10.66 2.91
C HIS A 33 -26.90 -10.63 4.28
N ALA A 34 -25.95 -9.71 4.44
CA ALA A 34 -25.90 -8.74 5.55
C ALA A 34 -24.83 -7.68 5.22
N GLY A 35 -25.19 -6.41 5.32
CA GLY A 35 -24.42 -5.30 4.79
C GLY A 35 -23.11 -5.04 5.52
N GLU A 36 -22.12 -4.57 4.76
CA GLU A 36 -20.98 -3.79 5.22
C GLU A 36 -20.40 -3.06 4.00
N ARG A 37 -19.91 -1.85 4.25
CA ARG A 37 -19.69 -0.77 3.27
C ARG A 37 -18.83 -1.22 2.09
N GLY A 38 -19.47 -1.45 0.94
CA GLY A 38 -18.78 -1.70 -0.32
C GLY A 38 -18.07 -0.44 -0.80
N PHE A 39 -16.78 -0.32 -0.52
CA PHE A 39 -15.88 0.48 -1.35
C PHE A 39 -15.64 -0.31 -2.64
N PHE A 40 -16.54 -0.11 -3.60
CA PHE A 40 -16.32 -0.50 -4.98
C PHE A 40 -15.27 0.45 -5.56
N TYR A 41 -13.98 0.10 -5.48
CA TYR A 41 -13.00 0.64 -6.42
C TYR A 41 -13.21 -0.10 -7.74
N GLY A 42 -14.23 0.35 -8.48
CA GLY A 42 -14.49 -0.08 -9.84
C GLY A 42 -13.24 0.15 -10.67
N GLY A 43 -12.71 -0.94 -11.22
CA GLY A 43 -11.54 -0.91 -12.07
C GLY A 43 -11.76 -0.01 -13.27
N ASP A 44 -11.00 1.08 -13.30
CA ASP A 44 -10.49 1.71 -14.52
C ASP A 44 -9.40 2.72 -14.14
N MET A 45 -8.12 2.35 -14.27
CA MET A 45 -6.93 3.22 -14.44
C MET A 45 -5.68 2.42 -14.06
N THR A 46 -4.86 2.09 -15.06
CA THR A 46 -3.43 1.68 -14.97
C THR A 46 -2.98 1.24 -13.57
N ASP A 47 -2.85 -0.07 -13.35
CA ASP A 47 -2.22 -0.65 -12.15
C ASP A 47 -0.75 -0.20 -12.06
N ILE A 48 -0.54 1.04 -11.63
CA ILE A 48 0.78 1.58 -11.36
C ILE A 48 1.23 0.93 -10.08
N LEU A 49 2.21 0.04 -10.20
CA LEU A 49 2.88 -0.55 -9.06
C LEU A 49 3.77 0.49 -8.41
N HIS A 50 3.67 0.56 -7.09
CA HIS A 50 4.56 1.32 -6.22
C HIS A 50 5.49 0.35 -5.50
N THR A 51 6.63 0.87 -5.05
CA THR A 51 7.65 0.07 -4.39
C THR A 51 7.72 0.44 -2.92
N LEU A 52 7.75 -0.57 -2.06
CA LEU A 52 8.05 -0.45 -0.64
C LEU A 52 9.40 -1.14 -0.38
N THR A 53 10.34 -0.46 0.25
CA THR A 53 11.59 -1.04 0.76
C THR A 53 11.54 -1.12 2.28
N VAL A 54 11.70 -2.32 2.84
CA VAL A 54 11.81 -2.55 4.29
C VAL A 54 12.91 -3.56 4.54
N ASP A 55 13.82 -3.27 5.47
CA ASP A 55 14.96 -4.13 5.79
C ASP A 55 15.81 -4.54 4.57
N GLY A 56 15.84 -3.70 3.53
CA GLY A 56 16.52 -3.97 2.26
C GLY A 56 15.77 -4.94 1.32
N GLU A 57 14.54 -5.33 1.64
CA GLU A 57 13.65 -6.06 0.74
C GLU A 57 12.65 -5.12 0.04
N ASP A 58 12.54 -5.27 -1.28
CA ASP A 58 11.62 -4.50 -2.11
C ASP A 58 10.33 -5.29 -2.41
N TYR A 59 9.21 -4.61 -2.24
CA TYR A 59 7.85 -5.12 -2.42
C TYR A 59 7.08 -4.23 -3.38
N SER A 60 6.41 -4.83 -4.37
CA SER A 60 5.49 -4.10 -5.24
C SER A 60 4.06 -4.14 -4.70
N PHE A 61 3.37 -3.00 -4.69
CA PHE A 61 1.98 -2.89 -4.27
C PHE A 61 1.19 -1.86 -5.08
N THR A 62 -0.14 -1.96 -5.01
CA THR A 62 -1.06 -0.98 -5.57
C THR A 62 -1.55 -0.04 -4.48
N TRP A 63 -1.58 1.28 -4.75
CA TRP A 63 -2.06 2.27 -3.79
C TRP A 63 -3.19 3.11 -4.39
N PRO A 64 -4.47 2.79 -4.15
CA PRO A 64 -5.57 3.56 -4.70
C PRO A 64 -5.56 5.04 -4.27
N ALA A 65 -5.99 5.93 -5.16
CA ALA A 65 -6.17 7.33 -4.80
C ALA A 65 -7.23 7.47 -3.69
N GLY A 66 -6.94 8.29 -2.69
CA GLY A 66 -7.83 8.50 -1.53
C GLY A 66 -7.73 7.44 -0.43
N MET A 67 -6.83 6.46 -0.56
CA MET A 67 -6.48 5.51 0.51
C MET A 67 -5.20 5.97 1.20
N THR A 68 -5.06 5.75 2.52
CA THR A 68 -3.78 6.03 3.20
C THR A 68 -2.70 5.06 2.73
N LEU A 69 -1.45 5.50 2.75
CA LEU A 69 -0.32 4.64 2.41
C LEU A 69 -0.31 3.40 3.31
N LEU A 70 -0.50 3.57 4.63
CA LEU A 70 -0.54 2.46 5.57
C LEU A 70 -1.67 1.47 5.23
N ASP A 71 -2.88 1.95 4.95
CA ASP A 71 -3.99 1.06 4.60
C ASP A 71 -3.70 0.26 3.31
N ALA A 72 -3.04 0.89 2.33
CA ALA A 72 -2.64 0.20 1.11
C ALA A 72 -1.58 -0.88 1.37
N LEU A 73 -0.59 -0.60 2.24
CA LEU A 73 0.41 -1.58 2.65
C LEU A 73 -0.21 -2.76 3.41
N LEU A 74 -1.11 -2.48 4.36
CA LEU A 74 -1.80 -3.52 5.13
C LEU A 74 -2.76 -4.35 4.26
N ALA A 75 -3.46 -3.72 3.32
CA ALA A 75 -4.29 -4.44 2.35
C ALA A 75 -3.46 -5.37 1.45
N ALA A 76 -2.20 -5.01 1.21
CA ALA A 76 -1.22 -5.81 0.49
C ALA A 76 -0.46 -6.84 1.35
N ASP A 77 -0.78 -6.97 2.65
CA ASP A 77 -0.08 -7.86 3.60
C ASP A 77 1.44 -7.57 3.67
N LEU A 78 1.82 -6.29 3.51
CA LEU A 78 3.21 -5.83 3.50
C LEU A 78 3.69 -5.40 4.89
N PRO A 79 4.99 -5.59 5.18
CA PRO A 79 5.56 -5.17 6.45
C PRO A 79 5.55 -3.64 6.54
N ALA A 80 4.83 -3.09 7.50
CA ALA A 80 4.82 -1.67 7.80
C ALA A 80 4.89 -1.47 9.31
N HIS A 81 5.65 -0.47 9.75
CA HIS A 81 5.71 -0.10 11.16
C HIS A 81 4.52 0.82 11.49
N TYR A 82 3.68 0.43 12.43
CA TYR A 82 2.55 1.25 12.88
C TYR A 82 2.18 0.96 14.34
N SER A 83 1.50 1.91 14.97
CA SER A 83 1.01 1.80 16.34
C SER A 83 -0.34 2.49 16.52
N CYS A 84 -0.38 3.82 16.43
CA CYS A 84 -1.58 4.60 16.74
C CYS A 84 -2.54 4.83 15.58
N MET A 85 -2.06 4.84 14.33
CA MET A 85 -2.83 5.18 13.12
C MET A 85 -3.48 6.58 13.10
N GLU A 86 -3.23 7.44 14.10
CA GLU A 86 -3.88 8.76 14.26
C GLU A 86 -2.99 9.95 13.89
N GLY A 87 -1.74 9.72 13.45
CA GLY A 87 -0.80 10.79 13.07
C GLY A 87 -0.07 11.47 14.23
N HIS A 88 -0.02 10.83 15.41
CA HIS A 88 0.54 11.40 16.64
C HIS A 88 1.77 10.71 17.22
N CYS A 89 2.01 9.46 16.86
CA CYS A 89 3.05 8.63 17.49
C CYS A 89 4.36 8.55 16.70
N GLY A 90 4.37 8.93 15.42
CA GLY A 90 5.57 8.86 14.56
C GLY A 90 6.00 7.46 14.14
N THR A 91 5.43 6.39 14.70
CA THR A 91 5.84 4.99 14.39
C THR A 91 5.75 4.61 12.93
N SER A 92 4.82 5.24 12.19
CA SER A 92 4.64 5.00 10.76
C SER A 92 5.39 6.02 9.89
N GLN A 93 6.44 6.63 10.42
CA GLN A 93 7.29 7.54 9.66
C GLN A 93 8.05 6.74 8.60
N CYS A 94 8.03 7.23 7.37
CA CYS A 94 8.72 6.64 6.23
C CYS A 94 9.16 7.72 5.25
N THR A 95 10.17 7.40 4.44
CA THR A 95 10.59 8.24 3.32
C THR A 95 9.69 7.94 2.13
N LEU A 96 9.07 8.95 1.51
CA LEU A 96 8.21 8.79 0.33
C LEU A 96 8.69 9.66 -0.83
N THR A 97 9.02 9.03 -1.95
CA THR A 97 9.48 9.69 -3.17
C THR A 97 8.67 9.26 -4.40
N GLY A 98 8.88 9.91 -5.54
CA GLY A 98 8.24 9.55 -6.81
C GLY A 98 7.01 10.40 -7.20
N GLY A 99 6.52 11.24 -6.29
CA GLY A 99 5.45 12.19 -6.60
C GLY A 99 5.03 13.02 -5.40
N ARG A 100 4.10 13.95 -5.62
CA ARG A 100 3.52 14.74 -4.52
C ARG A 100 2.53 13.92 -3.71
N SER A 101 2.49 14.19 -2.41
CA SER A 101 1.52 13.63 -1.48
C SER A 101 1.17 14.67 -0.42
N HIS A 102 0.05 14.47 0.26
CA HIS A 102 -0.33 15.27 1.41
C HIS A 102 -0.64 14.37 2.61
N MET A 103 -0.50 14.94 3.80
CA MET A 103 -0.90 14.27 5.04
C MET A 103 -2.24 14.84 5.53
N LEU A 104 -3.18 13.95 5.86
CA LEU A 104 -4.46 14.32 6.48
C LEU A 104 -4.25 15.02 7.82
N ARG A 105 -3.24 14.56 8.56
CA ARG A 105 -2.83 15.15 9.83
C ARG A 105 -1.35 14.90 10.08
N ASN A 106 -0.69 15.88 10.67
CA ASN A 106 0.70 15.76 11.08
C ASN A 106 0.97 16.59 12.35
N ASP A 107 1.15 15.89 13.47
CA ASP A 107 1.49 16.49 14.76
C ASP A 107 2.92 16.12 15.21
N VAL A 108 3.69 15.40 14.36
CA VAL A 108 4.98 14.80 14.72
C VAL A 108 6.12 15.38 13.89
N LEU A 109 5.97 15.39 12.55
CA LEU A 109 7.03 15.78 11.64
C LEU A 109 7.12 17.29 11.52
N SER A 110 8.35 17.80 11.57
CA SER A 110 8.65 19.18 11.25
C SER A 110 8.54 19.43 9.74
N ARG A 111 8.41 20.70 9.36
CA ARG A 111 8.43 21.11 7.95
C ARG A 111 9.73 20.69 7.25
N TYR A 112 10.86 20.72 7.96
CA TYR A 112 12.16 20.36 7.40
C TYR A 112 12.20 18.88 6.98
N GLU A 113 11.75 17.98 7.85
CA GLU A 113 11.70 16.54 7.55
C GLU A 113 10.78 16.26 6.33
N ILE A 114 9.64 16.94 6.25
CA ILE A 114 8.70 16.78 5.12
C ILE A 114 9.30 17.31 3.81
N GLU A 115 9.85 18.53 3.82
CA GLU A 115 10.25 19.22 2.60
C GLU A 115 11.66 18.86 2.12
N GLN A 116 12.58 18.55 3.04
CA GLN A 116 14.00 18.28 2.72
C GLN A 116 14.33 16.79 2.74
N GLU A 117 13.69 16.02 3.61
CA GLU A 117 13.97 14.58 3.78
C GLU A 117 12.86 13.70 3.18
N ASN A 118 11.80 14.29 2.64
CA ASN A 118 10.63 13.60 2.07
C ASN A 118 9.98 12.61 3.05
N GLN A 119 10.01 12.94 4.34
CA GLN A 119 9.41 12.15 5.41
C GLN A 119 7.90 12.36 5.46
N VAL A 120 7.15 11.27 5.59
CA VAL A 120 5.70 11.28 5.75
C VAL A 120 5.28 10.28 6.82
N LEU A 121 4.08 10.48 7.39
CA LEU A 121 3.43 9.48 8.23
C LEU A 121 2.55 8.60 7.33
N ALA A 122 2.94 7.34 7.11
CA ALA A 122 2.20 6.42 6.24
C ALA A 122 0.71 6.31 6.63
N CYS A 123 0.38 6.38 7.92
CA CYS A 123 -1.03 6.36 8.39
C CYS A 123 -1.86 7.58 8.00
N GLN A 124 -1.23 8.67 7.56
CA GLN A 124 -1.91 9.91 7.20
C GLN A 124 -1.62 10.35 5.76
N ALA A 125 -0.67 9.71 5.07
CA ALA A 125 -0.24 10.07 3.73
C ALA A 125 -1.25 9.61 2.68
N ILE A 126 -1.64 10.52 1.79
CA ILE A 126 -2.48 10.30 0.62
C ILE A 126 -1.72 10.76 -0.62
N ARG A 127 -1.73 9.95 -1.68
CA ARG A 127 -1.12 10.32 -2.97
C ARG A 127 -1.94 11.39 -3.69
N ASP A 128 -1.25 12.40 -4.23
CA ASP A 128 -1.85 13.43 -5.08
C ASP A 128 -1.65 13.15 -6.58
N GLU A 129 -0.72 12.27 -6.92
CA GLU A 129 -0.33 11.93 -8.28
C GLU A 129 -0.45 10.42 -8.51
N GLU A 130 -0.32 10.01 -9.77
CA GLU A 130 -0.48 8.60 -10.17
C GLU A 130 0.72 7.73 -9.77
N GLY A 131 1.90 8.32 -9.54
CA GLY A 131 3.14 7.62 -9.21
C GLY A 131 4.02 7.31 -10.44
N PRO A 132 4.92 6.32 -10.37
CA PRO A 132 5.11 5.37 -9.27
C PRO A 132 5.79 6.00 -8.04
N TYR A 133 5.31 5.63 -6.86
CA TYR A 133 5.93 6.01 -5.60
C TYR A 133 6.93 4.97 -5.14
N HIS A 134 7.96 5.43 -4.43
CA HIS A 134 8.89 4.60 -3.67
C HIS A 134 8.83 5.03 -2.20
N CYS A 135 8.49 4.07 -1.34
CA CYS A 135 8.41 4.23 0.10
C CYS A 135 9.52 3.41 0.74
N SER A 136 10.27 3.95 1.69
CA SER A 136 11.19 3.17 2.53
C SER A 136 10.92 3.37 4.02
N PHE A 137 10.94 2.28 4.77
CA PHE A 137 11.07 2.34 6.23
C PHE A 137 12.53 2.09 6.58
N ASP A 138 13.15 3.10 7.17
CA ASP A 138 14.51 3.00 7.70
C ASP A 138 14.41 2.59 9.18
N ASP A 139 15.24 1.62 9.59
CA ASP A 139 15.28 0.98 10.92
C ASP A 139 15.97 1.87 11.98
#